data_AF-A0AAD8IGL1-F1
#
_entry.id   AF-A0AAD8IGL1-F1
#
_cell.length_a   1.000
_cell.length_b   1.000
_cell.length_c   1.000
_cell.angle_alpha   90.00
_cell.angle_beta   90.00
_cell.angle_gamma   90.00
#
_symmetry.space_group_name_H-M   'P 1'
#
loop_
_entity.id
_entity.type
_entity.pdbx_description
1 polymer ?
#
loop_
_entity_poly.entity_id
_entity_poly.type
_entity_poly.pdbx_seq_one_letter_code
_entity_poly.pdbx_strand_id
1 'polypeptide(L)'
;MAIVYICYEHFNVTINGLGYGFMQVPRNIFNELGQEAQLEVMFLEAAYVRTRYEYEEAVRQAREAERIRRLAEQERIIGFAMTMSTILHRKEEMRKKQANEGSSSS
;
A
#
# COMPACT_ATOMS: atom_id res chain seq x y z
N MET A 1 -11.64 22.39 -38.68
CA MET A 1 -10.53 22.07 -37.75
C MET A 1 -11.11 22.12 -36.35
N ALA A 2 -11.03 21.04 -35.58
CA ALA A 2 -11.62 20.99 -34.24
C ALA A 2 -10.84 21.91 -33.28
N ILE A 3 -11.55 22.65 -32.43
CA ILE A 3 -10.92 23.45 -31.38
C ILE A 3 -10.73 22.52 -30.18
N VAL A 4 -9.48 22.35 -29.75
CA VAL A 4 -9.10 21.45 -28.66
C VAL A 4 -8.47 22.28 -27.53
N TYR A 5 -8.95 22.07 -26.32
CA TYR A 5 -8.35 22.61 -25.10
C TYR A 5 -8.00 21.47 -24.17
N ILE A 6 -6.76 21.46 -23.69
CA ILE A 6 -6.26 20.42 -22.79
C ILE A 6 -5.98 21.04 -21.43
N CYS A 7 -6.60 20.46 -20.40
CA CYS A 7 -6.32 20.78 -19.00
C CYS A 7 -5.47 19.66 -18.40
N TYR A 8 -4.18 19.94 -18.20
CA TYR A 8 -3.21 18.99 -17.66
C TYR A 8 -3.43 18.69 -16.17
N GLU A 9 -3.89 19.66 -15.39
CA GLU A 9 -4.10 19.50 -13.93
C GLU A 9 -5.25 18.53 -13.62
N HIS A 10 -6.33 18.62 -14.39
CA HIS A 10 -7.52 17.80 -14.19
C HIS A 10 -7.60 16.63 -15.15
N PHE A 11 -6.59 16.46 -16.00
CA PHE A 11 -6.56 15.49 -17.08
C PHE A 11 -7.89 15.48 -17.87
N ASN A 12 -8.28 16.65 -18.38
CA ASN A 12 -9.52 16.80 -19.16
C ASN A 12 -9.21 17.41 -20.52
N VAL A 13 -9.95 16.97 -21.53
CA VAL A 13 -9.84 17.42 -22.92
C VAL A 13 -11.19 17.96 -23.34
N THR A 14 -11.24 19.21 -23.80
CA THR A 14 -12.44 19.81 -24.37
C THR A 14 -12.30 19.90 -25.87
N ILE A 15 -13.20 19.27 -26.61
CA ILE A 15 -13.19 19.22 -28.08
C ILE A 15 -14.49 19.84 -28.56
N ASN A 16 -14.40 20.95 -29.32
CA ASN A 16 -15.55 21.70 -29.83
C ASN A 16 -16.59 22.05 -28.74
N GLY A 17 -16.11 22.39 -27.53
CA GLY A 17 -16.96 22.75 -26.38
C GLY A 17 -17.51 21.57 -25.57
N LEU A 18 -17.21 20.32 -25.96
CA LEU A 18 -17.58 19.12 -25.20
C LEU A 18 -16.40 18.62 -24.38
N GLY A 19 -16.60 18.45 -23.07
CA GLY A 19 -15.58 17.97 -22.14
C GLY A 19 -15.54 16.45 -22.07
N TYR A 20 -14.34 15.89 -22.11
CA TYR A 20 -14.04 14.47 -21.97
C TYR A 20 -12.89 14.29 -20.96
N GLY A 21 -12.93 13.23 -20.16
CA GLY A 21 -11.67 12.73 -19.58
C GLY A 21 -10.79 12.20 -20.72
N PHE A 22 -9.47 12.39 -20.67
CA PHE A 22 -8.56 11.94 -21.76
C PHE A 22 -8.72 10.44 -22.09
N MET A 23 -8.94 9.56 -21.09
CA MET A 23 -9.23 8.12 -21.29
C MET A 23 -10.58 7.84 -21.97
N GLN A 24 -11.45 8.84 -22.02
CA GLN A 24 -12.85 8.71 -22.42
C GLN A 24 -13.12 9.41 -23.76
N VAL A 25 -12.10 9.94 -24.43
CA VAL A 25 -12.26 10.54 -25.76
C VAL A 25 -12.65 9.43 -26.75
N PRO A 26 -13.83 9.49 -27.39
CA PRO A 26 -14.25 8.50 -28.36
C PRO A 26 -13.31 8.46 -29.58
N ARG A 27 -13.01 7.26 -30.11
CA ARG A 27 -12.08 7.09 -31.25
C ARG A 27 -12.49 7.88 -32.50
N ASN A 28 -13.79 7.99 -32.77
CA ASN A 28 -14.29 8.78 -33.90
C ASN A 28 -13.92 10.26 -33.74
N ILE A 29 -14.04 10.81 -32.54
CA ILE A 29 -13.68 12.21 -32.25
C ILE A 29 -12.16 12.38 -32.26
N PHE A 30 -11.42 11.45 -31.68
CA PHE A 30 -9.95 11.46 -31.70
C PHE A 30 -9.40 11.51 -33.12
N ASN A 31 -9.95 10.70 -34.04
CA ASN A 31 -9.53 10.64 -35.43
C ASN A 31 -9.84 11.92 -36.24
N GLU A 32 -10.76 12.76 -35.76
CA GLU A 32 -11.10 14.05 -36.36
C GLU A 32 -10.18 15.20 -35.88
N LEU A 33 -9.36 14.94 -34.87
CA LEU A 33 -8.37 15.91 -34.38
C LEU A 33 -7.19 16.03 -35.35
N GLY A 34 -6.52 17.18 -35.32
CA GLY A 34 -5.22 17.31 -35.96
C GLY A 34 -4.17 16.43 -35.28
N GLN A 35 -3.12 16.05 -36.02
CA GLN A 35 -2.05 15.16 -35.52
C GLN A 35 -1.41 15.65 -34.21
N GLU A 36 -1.22 16.96 -34.06
CA GLU A 36 -0.64 17.55 -32.85
C GLU A 36 -1.51 17.30 -31.61
N ALA A 37 -2.82 17.58 -31.70
CA ALA A 37 -3.76 17.32 -30.62
C ALA A 37 -3.93 15.82 -30.32
N GLN A 38 -3.85 14.95 -31.33
CA GLN A 38 -3.85 13.50 -31.13
C GLN A 38 -2.64 13.06 -30.29
N LEU A 39 -1.44 13.57 -30.61
CA LEU A 39 -0.22 13.26 -29.87
C LEU A 39 -0.32 13.74 -28.43
N GLU A 40 -0.82 14.96 -28.18
CA GLU A 40 -0.96 15.48 -26.81
C GLU A 40 -1.91 14.63 -25.95
N VAL A 41 -3.04 14.18 -26.50
CA VAL A 41 -3.96 13.29 -25.80
C VAL A 41 -3.31 11.93 -25.49
N MET A 42 -2.54 11.37 -26.45
CA MET A 42 -1.78 10.13 -26.23
C MET A 42 -0.68 10.29 -25.17
N PHE A 43 0.03 11.42 -25.14
CA PHE A 43 1.04 11.70 -24.12
C PHE A 43 0.42 11.76 -22.72
N LEU A 44 -0.74 12.40 -22.60
CA LEU A 44 -1.49 12.45 -21.34
C LEU A 44 -1.96 11.08 -20.89
N GLU A 45 -2.43 10.25 -21.83
CA GLU A 45 -2.79 8.86 -21.54
C GLU A 45 -1.61 8.06 -20.99
N ALA A 46 -0.46 8.13 -21.67
CA ALA A 46 0.75 7.45 -21.22
C ALA A 46 1.23 7.94 -19.85
N ALA A 47 1.19 9.26 -19.60
CA ALA A 47 1.56 9.86 -18.33
C ALA A 47 0.65 9.38 -17.19
N TYR A 48 -0.66 9.38 -17.40
CA TYR A 48 -1.61 8.90 -16.41
C TYR A 48 -1.44 7.42 -16.09
N VAL A 49 -1.28 6.56 -17.12
CA VAL A 49 -1.08 5.12 -16.92
C VAL A 49 0.17 4.86 -16.08
N ARG A 50 1.27 5.56 -16.35
CA ARG A 50 2.50 5.45 -15.55
C ARG A 50 2.26 5.86 -14.10
N THR A 51 1.67 7.03 -13.86
CA THR A 51 1.42 7.53 -12.50
C THR A 51 0.46 6.62 -11.73
N ARG A 52 -0.56 6.07 -12.39
CA ARG A 52 -1.47 5.12 -11.77
C ARG A 52 -0.76 3.82 -11.39
N TYR A 53 0.08 3.29 -12.26
CA TYR A 53 0.87 2.09 -11.98
C TYR A 53 1.82 2.31 -10.78
N GLU A 54 2.53 3.43 -10.76
CA GLU A 54 3.41 3.81 -9.64
C GLU A 54 2.63 3.91 -8.32
N TYR A 55 1.43 4.50 -8.35
CA TYR A 55 0.56 4.59 -7.18
C TYR A 55 0.09 3.21 -6.69
N GLU A 56 -0.40 2.35 -7.60
CA GLU A 56 -0.85 1.00 -7.25
C GLU A 56 0.28 0.17 -6.66
N GLU A 57 1.49 0.30 -7.19
CA GLU A 57 2.68 -0.36 -6.68
C GLU A 57 3.08 0.15 -5.29
N ALA A 58 3.02 1.47 -5.05
CA ALA A 58 3.26 2.05 -3.73
C ALA A 58 2.24 1.57 -2.69
N VAL A 59 0.95 1.49 -3.05
CA VAL A 59 -0.10 0.94 -2.18
C VAL A 59 0.14 -0.53 -1.86
N ARG A 60 0.58 -1.32 -2.85
CA ARG A 60 0.92 -2.73 -2.68
C ARG A 60 2.09 -2.91 -1.71
N GLN A 61 3.15 -2.13 -1.89
CA GLN A 61 4.33 -2.14 -1.01
C GLN A 61 3.98 -1.73 0.43
N ALA A 62 3.14 -0.70 0.61
CA ALA A 62 2.70 -0.27 1.93
C ALA A 62 1.91 -1.37 2.67
N ARG A 63 1.04 -2.11 1.97
CA ARG A 63 0.30 -3.24 2.55
C ARG A 63 1.22 -4.38 2.97
N GLU A 64 2.22 -4.69 2.15
CA GLU A 64 3.19 -5.74 2.49
C GLU A 64 4.07 -5.35 3.67
N ALA A 65 4.51 -4.09 3.74
CA ALA A 65 5.26 -3.58 4.89
C ALA A 65 4.44 -3.67 6.19
N GLU A 66 3.15 -3.33 6.14
CA GLU A 66 2.25 -3.48 7.29
C GLU A 66 2.05 -4.95 7.68
N ARG A 67 1.96 -5.87 6.71
CA ARG A 67 1.89 -7.32 6.96
C ARG A 67 3.14 -7.79 7.71
N ILE A 68 4.33 -7.41 7.24
CA ILE A 68 5.61 -7.75 7.87
C ILE A 68 5.67 -7.19 9.29
N ARG A 69 5.26 -5.93 9.50
CA ARG A 69 5.24 -5.29 10.82
C ARG A 69 4.35 -6.05 11.81
N ARG A 70 3.17 -6.53 11.38
CA ARG A 70 2.27 -7.31 12.23
C ARG A 70 2.86 -8.67 12.61
N LEU A 71 3.53 -9.34 11.68
CA LEU A 71 4.21 -10.60 11.96
C LEU A 71 5.33 -10.40 12.98
N ALA A 72 6.15 -9.36 12.81
CA ALA A 72 7.21 -9.02 13.76
C ALA A 72 6.66 -8.74 15.17
N GLU A 73 5.51 -8.07 15.28
CA GLU A 73 4.86 -7.84 16.58
C GLU A 73 4.35 -9.14 17.21
N GLN A 74 3.75 -10.03 16.41
CA GLN A 74 3.33 -11.36 16.89
C GLN A 74 4.52 -12.17 17.41
N GLU A 75 5.62 -12.21 16.69
CA GLU A 75 6.86 -12.86 17.13
C GLU A 75 7.38 -12.27 18.44
N ARG A 76 7.31 -10.94 18.60
CA ARG A 76 7.70 -10.25 19.83
C ARG A 76 6.84 -10.66 21.03
N ILE A 77 5.52 -10.72 20.84
CA ILE A 77 4.57 -11.16 21.87
C ILE A 77 4.84 -12.61 22.27
N ILE A 78 5.03 -13.50 21.29
CA ILE A 78 5.34 -14.91 21.54
C ILE A 78 6.66 -15.03 22.31
N GLY A 79 7.72 -14.33 21.88
CA GLY A 79 9.01 -14.32 22.56
C GLY A 79 8.91 -13.85 24.01
N PHE A 80 8.13 -12.79 24.26
CA PHE A 80 7.85 -12.30 25.60
C PHE A 80 7.12 -13.36 26.46
N ALA A 81 6.08 -13.99 25.92
CA ALA A 81 5.32 -15.02 26.63
C ALA A 81 6.19 -16.24 26.98
N MET A 82 7.04 -16.71 26.07
CA MET A 82 7.99 -17.80 26.35
C MET A 82 8.99 -17.44 27.45
N THR A 83 9.49 -16.21 27.43
CA THR A 83 10.42 -15.70 28.44
C THR A 83 9.76 -15.67 29.82
N MET A 84 8.53 -15.16 29.88
CA MET A 84 7.75 -15.12 31.12
C MET A 84 7.43 -16.52 31.65
N SER A 85 7.02 -17.45 30.78
CA SER A 85 6.81 -18.85 31.14
C SER A 85 8.05 -19.47 31.79
N THR A 86 9.22 -19.24 31.18
CA THR A 86 10.51 -19.74 31.71
C THR A 86 10.84 -19.15 33.08
N ILE A 87 10.63 -17.85 33.27
CA ILE A 87 10.87 -17.17 34.55
C ILE A 87 9.93 -17.72 35.63
N LEU A 88 8.64 -17.87 35.31
CA LEU A 88 7.64 -18.38 36.24
C LEU A 88 7.94 -19.83 36.62
N HIS A 89 8.30 -20.67 35.65
CA HIS A 89 8.69 -22.05 35.91
C HIS A 89 9.89 -22.13 36.86
N ARG A 90 10.95 -21.36 36.61
CA ARG A 90 12.12 -21.29 37.52
C ARG A 90 11.77 -20.80 38.92
N LYS A 91 10.90 -19.79 39.03
CA LYS A 91 10.43 -19.31 40.35
C LYS A 91 9.69 -20.40 41.11
N GLU A 92 8.86 -21.18 40.42
CA GLU A 92 8.11 -22.27 41.01
C GLU A 92 9.03 -23.41 41.47
N GLU A 93 10.03 -23.78 40.66
CA GLU A 93 11.04 -24.76 41.07
C GLU A 93 11.84 -24.32 42.29
N MET A 94 12.23 -23.04 42.36
CA MET A 94 12.93 -22.49 43.54
C MET A 94 12.05 -22.53 44.79
N ARG A 95 10.75 -22.21 44.67
CA ARG A 95 9.79 -22.32 45.79
C ARG A 95 9.66 -23.75 46.29
N LYS A 96 9.56 -24.73 45.37
CA LYS A 96 9.48 -26.16 45.74
C LYS A 96 10.75 -26.65 46.44
N LYS A 97 11.93 -26.21 45.99
CA LYS A 97 13.20 -26.53 46.63
C LYS A 97 13.29 -25.94 48.05
N GLN A 98 12.92 -24.67 48.21
CA GLN A 98 12.87 -24.02 49.54
C GLN A 98 11.86 -24.67 50.49
N ALA A 99 10.69 -25.08 49.98
CA ALA A 99 9.68 -25.76 50.79
C ALA A 99 10.14 -27.15 51.25
N ASN A 100 10.86 -27.91 50.42
CA ASN A 100 11.42 -29.21 50.80
C ASN A 100 12.57 -29.07 51.81
N GLU A 101 13.45 -28.09 51.66
CA GLU A 101 14.57 -27.86 52.59
C GLU A 101 14.09 -27.37 53.98
N GLY A 102 12.99 -26.61 54.04
CA GLY A 102 12.38 -26.18 55.30
C GLY A 102 11.70 -27.30 56.11
N SER A 103 11.33 -28.42 55.48
CA SER A 103 10.68 -29.56 56.16
C SER A 103 11.65 -30.57 56.78
N SER A 104 12.94 -30.52 56.42
CA SER A 104 13.97 -31.48 56.83
C SER A 104 14.68 -31.11 58.14
N SER A 105 14.22 -30.06 58.83
CA SER A 105 14.86 -29.48 60.02
C SER A 105 14.03 -29.65 61.31
N SER A 106 13.16 -30.66 61.38
CA SER A 106 12.41 -31.04 62.59
C SER A 106 12.70 -32.48 62.98
#